data_AF-A0A5S6Q813-F1
#
_entry.id   AF-A0A5S6Q813-F1
#
_cell.length_a   1.000
_cell.length_b   1.000
_cell.length_c   1.000
_cell.angle_alpha   90.00
_cell.angle_beta   90.00
_cell.angle_gamma   90.00
#
_symmetry.space_group_name_H-M   'P 1'
#
loop_
_entity.id
_entity.type
_entity.pdbx_description
1 polymer ?
#
loop_
_entity_poly.entity_id
_entity_poly.type
_entity_poly.pdbx_seq_one_letter_code
_entity_poly.pdbx_strand_id
1 'polypeptide(L)'
;MHPDYRPGWFYLVENDDLVYHCWKDRRTGVLENETLIFPQDAQFVPVPKCPTKRVYALKFARGDKQLFFWMQEKNQNKDERLCKKVNEILRYKHGVRKRDQLKELVCNGKIALGQKNSSTQEKGSRIK
;
A
#
# COMPACT_ATOMS: atom_id res chain seq x y z
N MET A 1 11.52 -0.20 15.81
CA MET A 1 10.31 0.15 15.03
C MET A 1 9.21 0.55 15.99
N HIS A 2 8.62 1.73 15.82
CA HIS A 2 7.39 2.10 16.54
C HIS A 2 6.21 2.07 15.55
N PRO A 3 5.11 1.39 15.88
CA PRO A 3 3.91 1.40 15.04
C PRO A 3 3.32 2.81 14.96
N ASP A 4 2.91 3.21 13.75
CA ASP A 4 2.13 4.44 13.56
C ASP A 4 0.63 4.08 13.67
N TYR A 5 0.00 4.65 14.68
CA TYR A 5 -1.42 4.41 15.01
C TYR A 5 -2.35 5.40 14.30
N ARG A 6 -1.83 6.31 13.47
CA ARG A 6 -2.64 7.33 12.83
C ARG A 6 -3.62 6.73 11.82
N PRO A 7 -4.90 7.17 11.83
CA PRO A 7 -5.84 6.83 10.79
C PRO A 7 -5.38 7.45 9.47
N GLY A 8 -5.34 6.65 8.41
CA GLY A 8 -4.80 7.06 7.12
C GLY A 8 -5.67 6.59 5.97
N TRP A 9 -5.42 7.18 4.81
CA TRP A 9 -5.92 6.72 3.53
C TRP A 9 -4.76 6.18 2.73
N PHE A 10 -4.83 4.90 2.41
CA PHE A 10 -4.05 4.31 1.34
C PHE A 10 -4.90 4.35 0.08
N TYR A 11 -4.33 4.84 -1.01
CA TYR A 11 -4.95 4.76 -2.32
C TYR A 11 -3.88 4.67 -3.39
N LEU A 12 -4.28 4.11 -4.53
CA LEU A 12 -3.47 4.05 -5.73
C LEU A 12 -4.03 5.05 -6.74
N VAL A 13 -3.14 5.84 -7.34
CA VAL A 13 -3.47 6.76 -8.44
C VAL A 13 -2.75 6.25 -9.68
N GLU A 14 -3.48 6.03 -10.76
CA GLU A 14 -2.88 5.73 -12.06
C GLU A 14 -2.78 7.03 -12.85
N ASN A 15 -1.61 7.33 -13.40
CA ASN A 15 -1.38 8.47 -14.28
C ASN A 15 -0.35 8.08 -15.36
N ASP A 16 -0.68 8.32 -16.62
CA ASP A 16 0.18 8.02 -17.78
C ASP A 16 0.87 6.63 -17.70
N ASP A 17 0.05 5.59 -17.43
CA ASP A 17 0.44 4.18 -17.25
C ASP A 17 1.37 3.88 -16.04
N LEU A 18 1.64 4.88 -15.20
CA LEU A 18 2.34 4.73 -13.94
C LEU A 18 1.35 4.62 -12.78
N VAL A 19 1.69 3.83 -11.75
CA VAL A 19 0.88 3.71 -10.53
C VAL A 19 1.60 4.39 -9.37
N TYR A 20 0.95 5.35 -8.74
CA TYR A 20 1.42 6.03 -7.54
C TYR A 20 0.71 5.45 -6.33
N HIS A 21 1.47 4.92 -5.39
CA HIS A 21 1.00 4.64 -4.05
C HIS A 21 1.03 5.92 -3.22
N CYS A 22 -0.11 6.26 -2.63
CA CYS A 22 -0.27 7.42 -1.77
C CYS A 22 -0.76 7.04 -0.38
N TRP A 23 -0.08 7.57 0.66
CA TRP A 23 -0.58 7.55 2.04
C TRP A 23 -0.85 8.97 2.53
N LYS A 24 -2.10 9.20 2.93
CA LYS A 24 -2.60 10.50 3.39
C LYS A 24 -3.12 10.38 4.82
N ASP A 25 -2.64 11.22 5.72
CA ASP A 25 -3.14 11.28 7.09
C ASP A 25 -4.62 11.74 7.08
N ARG A 26 -5.50 10.99 7.73
CA ARG A 26 -6.94 11.28 7.76
C ARG A 26 -7.26 12.52 8.61
N ARG A 27 -6.45 12.80 9.64
CA ARG A 27 -6.68 13.90 10.58
C ARG A 27 -6.24 15.23 9.97
N THR A 28 -5.04 15.27 9.42
CA THR A 28 -4.45 16.51 8.89
C THR A 28 -4.77 16.72 7.42
N GLY A 29 -5.10 15.64 6.69
CA GLY A 29 -5.28 15.70 5.24
C GLY A 29 -3.97 15.90 4.47
N VAL A 30 -2.82 15.76 5.13
CA VAL A 30 -1.50 15.88 4.49
C VAL A 30 -1.15 14.57 3.78
N LEU A 31 -0.70 14.67 2.53
CA LEU A 31 -0.11 13.56 1.78
C LEU A 31 1.34 13.40 2.23
N GLU A 32 1.66 12.31 2.94
CA GLU A 32 3.00 12.12 3.51
C GLU A 32 3.87 11.19 2.67
N ASN A 33 3.28 10.21 1.99
CA ASN A 33 4.02 9.28 1.14
C ASN A 33 3.41 9.25 -0.24
N GLU A 34 4.23 9.50 -1.25
CA GLU A 34 3.98 9.21 -2.65
C GLU A 34 5.11 8.29 -3.12
N THR A 35 4.77 7.13 -3.69
CA THR A 35 5.75 6.18 -4.21
C THR A 35 5.33 5.72 -5.57
N LEU A 36 6.19 5.96 -6.56
CA LEU A 36 6.03 5.44 -7.90
C LEU A 36 6.21 3.91 -7.88
N ILE A 37 5.27 3.21 -8.50
CA ILE A 37 5.23 1.76 -8.63
C ILE A 37 5.07 1.44 -10.11
N PHE A 38 6.05 0.72 -10.66
CA PHE A 38 5.88 0.16 -11.99
C PHE A 38 4.89 -1.01 -11.94
N PRO A 39 4.08 -1.19 -12.99
CA PRO A 39 3.19 -2.34 -13.03
C PRO A 39 3.97 -3.66 -12.93
N GLN A 40 3.43 -4.62 -12.19
CA GLN A 40 4.05 -5.91 -11.82
C GLN A 40 5.26 -5.83 -10.87
N ASP A 41 5.76 -4.63 -10.53
CA ASP A 41 6.91 -4.46 -9.62
C ASP A 41 6.51 -4.41 -8.13
N ALA A 42 5.22 -4.55 -7.79
CA ALA A 42 4.78 -4.68 -6.41
C ALA A 42 3.61 -5.66 -6.24
N GLN A 43 3.54 -6.24 -5.05
CA GLN A 43 2.43 -7.10 -4.62
C GLN A 43 1.97 -6.70 -3.24
N PHE A 44 0.66 -6.72 -3.02
CA PHE A 44 0.06 -6.44 -1.73
C PHE A 44 -0.36 -7.76 -1.08
N VAL A 45 0.32 -8.19 -0.02
CA VAL A 45 0.17 -9.53 0.55
C VAL A 45 -0.14 -9.49 2.04
N PRO A 46 -0.98 -10.40 2.58
CA PRO A 46 -1.20 -10.47 4.02
C PRO A 46 0.08 -10.92 4.74
N VAL A 47 0.29 -10.41 5.96
CA VAL A 47 1.40 -10.81 6.83
C VAL A 47 0.92 -11.90 7.80
N PRO A 48 1.26 -13.18 7.57
CA PRO A 48 0.67 -14.29 8.33
C PRO A 48 1.11 -14.33 9.80
N LYS A 49 2.29 -13.76 10.11
CA LYS A 49 2.85 -13.74 11.46
C LYS A 49 2.13 -12.79 12.42
N CYS A 50 1.13 -12.03 11.97
CA CYS A 50 0.42 -11.08 12.82
C CYS A 50 -0.89 -11.68 13.34
N PRO A 51 -1.13 -11.70 14.68
CA PRO A 51 -2.31 -12.35 15.27
C PRO A 51 -3.64 -11.74 14.81
N THR A 52 -3.64 -10.45 14.45
CA THR A 52 -4.85 -9.79 13.96
C THR A 52 -5.21 -10.19 12.53
N LYS A 53 -4.27 -10.73 11.73
CA LYS A 53 -4.43 -11.00 10.28
C LYS A 53 -4.86 -9.79 9.43
N ARG A 54 -4.88 -8.60 10.01
CA ARG A 54 -5.28 -7.33 9.36
C ARG A 54 -4.08 -6.50 8.90
N VAL A 55 -2.89 -7.07 8.94
CA VAL A 55 -1.65 -6.42 8.51
C VAL A 55 -1.26 -6.97 7.14
N TYR A 56 -0.98 -6.07 6.21
CA TYR A 56 -0.60 -6.36 4.84
C TYR A 56 0.72 -5.66 4.54
N ALA A 57 1.49 -6.24 3.64
CA ALA A 57 2.74 -5.68 3.15
C ALA A 57 2.59 -5.36 1.67
N LEU A 58 2.93 -4.13 1.27
CA LEU A 58 3.26 -3.80 -0.10
C LEU A 58 4.73 -4.16 -0.31
N LYS A 59 4.94 -5.33 -0.93
CA LYS A 59 6.26 -5.89 -1.22
C LYS A 59 6.68 -5.48 -2.62
N PHE A 60 7.79 -4.77 -2.72
CA PHE A 60 8.40 -4.44 -4.01
C PHE A 60 9.18 -5.66 -4.52
N ALA A 61 9.09 -5.93 -5.82
CA ALA A 61 9.78 -7.04 -6.46
C ALA A 61 11.30 -6.78 -6.56
N ARG A 62 11.66 -5.51 -6.69
CA ARG A 62 13.06 -5.06 -6.74
C ARG A 62 13.51 -4.59 -5.36
N GLY A 63 14.54 -5.25 -4.83
CA GLY A 63 15.12 -4.97 -3.52
C GLY A 63 14.30 -5.52 -2.36
N ASP A 64 14.77 -5.23 -1.14
CA ASP A 64 14.16 -5.74 0.10
C ASP A 64 13.20 -4.74 0.76
N LYS A 65 12.82 -3.67 0.04
CA LYS A 65 11.90 -2.66 0.55
C LYS A 65 10.51 -3.25 0.68
N GLN A 66 9.92 -3.08 1.85
CA GLN A 66 8.53 -3.45 2.14
C GLN A 66 7.87 -2.30 2.91
N LEU A 67 6.64 -1.97 2.55
CA LEU A 67 5.83 -1.04 3.33
C LEU A 67 4.71 -1.84 4.01
N PHE A 68 4.54 -1.63 5.30
CA PHE A 68 3.53 -2.36 6.08
C PHE A 68 2.33 -1.47 6.32
N PHE A 69 1.14 -2.05 6.20
CA PHE A 69 -0.12 -1.38 6.39
C PHE A 69 -1.07 -2.23 7.22
N TRP A 70 -1.96 -1.61 7.98
CA TRP A 70 -3.00 -2.30 8.72
C TRP A 70 -4.39 -1.80 8.33
N MET A 71 -5.34 -2.72 8.17
CA MET A 71 -6.72 -2.43 7.76
C MET A 71 -7.47 -1.69 8.87
N GLN A 72 -8.08 -0.55 8.54
CA GLN A 72 -8.83 0.29 9.47
C GLN A 72 -10.35 0.21 9.25
N GLU A 73 -10.81 -0.51 8.23
CA GLU A 73 -12.23 -0.79 8.03
C GLU A 73 -12.81 -1.50 9.26
N LYS A 74 -14.05 -1.17 9.66
CA LYS A 74 -14.68 -1.84 10.82
C LYS A 74 -14.91 -3.33 10.55
N ASN A 75 -15.22 -3.69 9.31
CA ASN A 75 -15.58 -5.06 8.92
C ASN A 75 -14.42 -5.77 8.22
N GLN A 76 -13.91 -6.84 8.85
CA GLN A 76 -12.79 -7.64 8.34
C GLN A 76 -13.14 -8.44 7.07
N ASN A 77 -14.42 -8.73 6.82
CA ASN A 77 -14.86 -9.54 5.68
C ASN A 77 -14.53 -8.87 4.33
N LYS A 78 -14.25 -7.56 4.34
CA LYS A 78 -13.86 -6.82 3.14
C LYS A 78 -12.35 -6.84 2.88
N ASP A 79 -11.53 -7.19 3.87
CA ASP A 79 -10.07 -7.06 3.79
C ASP A 79 -9.49 -7.87 2.61
N GLU A 80 -9.98 -9.10 2.38
CA GLU A 80 -9.53 -9.94 1.27
C GLU A 80 -9.92 -9.35 -0.10
N ARG A 81 -11.17 -8.85 -0.23
CA ARG A 81 -11.64 -8.20 -1.46
C ARG A 81 -10.81 -6.95 -1.77
N LEU A 82 -10.50 -6.17 -0.75
CA LEU A 82 -9.65 -4.98 -0.85
C LEU A 82 -8.23 -5.35 -1.31
N CYS A 83 -7.64 -6.38 -0.70
CA CYS A 83 -6.33 -6.90 -1.10
C CYS A 83 -6.30 -7.36 -2.56
N LYS A 84 -7.32 -8.11 -3.00
CA LYS A 84 -7.45 -8.54 -4.41
C LYS A 84 -7.52 -7.34 -5.36
N LYS A 85 -8.33 -6.33 -5.03
CA LYS A 85 -8.49 -5.11 -5.83
C LYS A 85 -7.19 -4.31 -5.95
N VAL A 86 -6.42 -4.18 -4.87
CA VAL A 86 -5.10 -3.55 -4.91
C VAL A 86 -4.16 -4.30 -5.86
N ASN A 87 -4.09 -5.63 -5.74
CA ASN A 87 -3.25 -6.44 -6.62
C ASN A 87 -3.70 -6.41 -8.10
N GLU A 88 -5.00 -6.28 -8.36
CA GLU A 88 -5.51 -6.13 -9.73
C GLU A 88 -4.98 -4.88 -10.41
N ILE A 89 -4.95 -3.75 -9.68
CA ILE A 89 -4.37 -2.48 -10.14
C ILE A 89 -2.85 -2.64 -10.33
N LEU A 90 -2.15 -3.23 -9.35
CA LEU A 90 -0.69 -3.41 -9.42
C LEU A 90 -0.23 -4.37 -10.52
N ARG A 91 -1.07 -5.33 -10.93
CA ARG A 91 -0.76 -6.33 -11.97
C ARG A 91 -1.07 -5.88 -13.39
N TYR A 92 -1.72 -4.74 -13.55
CA TYR A 92 -2.13 -4.27 -14.88
C TYR A 92 -0.93 -4.19 -15.83
N LYS A 93 -1.11 -4.61 -17.09
CA LYS A 93 -0.06 -4.52 -18.12
C LYS A 93 -0.29 -3.27 -18.94
N HIS A 94 0.77 -2.48 -19.12
CA HIS A 94 0.81 -1.36 -20.07
C HIS A 94 0.10 -1.74 -21.39
N GLY A 95 -0.86 -0.90 -21.83
CA GLY A 95 -1.49 -1.04 -23.15
C GLY A 95 -2.91 -1.61 -23.23
N VAL A 96 -3.55 -2.04 -22.14
CA VAL A 96 -4.94 -2.59 -22.17
C VAL A 96 -5.98 -1.54 -21.77
N ARG A 97 -6.17 -0.48 -22.57
CA ARG A 97 -7.12 0.63 -22.33
C ARG A 97 -8.50 0.14 -21.83
N LYS A 98 -8.72 0.10 -20.51
CA LYS A 98 -10.05 0.04 -19.88
C LYS A 98 -10.41 1.43 -19.35
N ARG A 99 -10.57 2.39 -20.28
CA ARG A 99 -10.86 3.79 -19.93
C ARG A 99 -12.23 3.98 -19.25
N ASP A 100 -13.18 3.06 -19.41
CA ASP A 100 -14.57 3.28 -18.98
C ASP A 100 -14.97 2.61 -17.65
N GLN A 101 -14.20 1.65 -17.13
CA GLN A 101 -14.47 1.05 -15.80
C GLN A 101 -13.63 1.66 -14.67
N LEU A 102 -12.61 2.47 -14.99
CA LEU A 102 -11.61 2.91 -14.03
C LEU A 102 -12.04 4.15 -13.22
N LYS A 103 -12.87 5.03 -13.78
CA LYS A 103 -13.34 6.25 -13.07
C LYS A 103 -14.13 5.93 -11.80
N GLU A 104 -14.88 4.83 -11.79
CA GLU A 104 -15.63 4.39 -10.61
C GLU A 104 -14.72 3.71 -9.56
N LEU A 105 -13.59 3.12 -9.99
CA LEU A 105 -12.58 2.57 -9.07
C LEU A 105 -11.72 3.65 -8.41
N VAL A 106 -11.42 4.77 -9.08
CA VAL A 106 -10.66 5.91 -8.52
C VAL A 106 -11.41 6.56 -7.35
N CYS A 107 -12.75 6.52 -7.36
CA CYS A 107 -13.57 6.94 -6.22
C CYS A 107 -13.59 5.90 -5.08
N ASN A 108 -13.34 4.63 -5.40
CA ASN A 108 -13.46 3.47 -4.51
C ASN A 108 -12.10 2.83 -4.14
N GLY A 109 -10.98 3.51 -4.42
CA GLY A 109 -9.61 3.09 -4.10
C GLY A 109 -9.11 3.62 -2.76
N LYS A 110 -9.91 4.44 -2.08
CA LYS A 110 -9.65 4.90 -0.72
C LYS A 110 -9.84 3.75 0.24
N ILE A 111 -8.75 3.13 0.64
CA ILE A 111 -8.75 2.13 1.70
C ILE A 111 -8.24 2.83 2.96
N ALA A 112 -9.05 2.75 4.01
CA ALA A 112 -8.64 3.16 5.33
C ALA A 112 -7.52 2.22 5.81
N LEU A 113 -6.25 2.61 5.62
CA LEU A 113 -5.08 1.86 6.10
C LEU A 113 -4.19 2.77 6.94
N GLY A 114 -3.65 2.23 8.03
CA GLY A 114 -2.58 2.89 8.78
C GLY A 114 -1.23 2.33 8.37
N GLN A 115 -0.21 3.17 8.34
CA GLN A 115 1.15 2.77 7.96
C GLN A 115 1.89 2.17 9.17
N LYS A 116 2.78 1.22 8.94
CA LYS A 116 3.76 0.75 9.93
C LYS A 116 5.14 0.96 9.31
N ASN A 117 5.94 1.84 9.91
CA ASN A 117 7.26 2.14 9.38
C ASN A 117 8.25 1.00 9.70
N SER A 118 8.85 0.42 8.66
CA SER A 118 9.99 -0.48 8.79
C SER A 118 11.29 0.33 8.74
N SER A 119 11.90 0.55 9.90
CA SER A 119 13.26 1.08 9.97
C SER A 119 14.26 -0.04 9.65
N THR A 120 14.95 0.04 8.52
CA THR A 120 16.19 -0.71 8.27
C THR A 120 17.24 -0.21 9.27
N GLN A 121 17.73 -1.09 10.14
CA GLN A 121 18.94 -0.84 10.94
C GLN A 121 20.16 -1.19 10.08
N GLU A 122 20.94 -0.19 9.69
CA GLU A 122 22.38 -0.41 9.49
C GLU A 122 23.00 -0.60 10.88
N LYS A 123 23.47 -1.83 11.16
CA LYS A 123 24.30 -2.10 12.34
C LYS A 123 25.78 -1.93 11.97
N GLY A 124 26.36 -0.82 12.44
CA GLY A 124 27.67 -0.69 13.07
C GLY A 124 28.93 -1.21 12.36
N SER A 125 29.90 -0.33 12.18
CA SER A 125 31.30 -0.65 12.48
C SER A 125 31.92 0.49 13.29
N ARG A 126 32.17 0.22 14.57
CA ARG A 126 32.99 1.05 15.46
C ARG A 126 34.39 0.47 15.37
N ILE A 127 35.28 1.14 14.65
CA ILE A 127 36.70 0.80 14.62
C ILE A 127 37.33 1.44 15.86
N LYS A 128 38.01 0.62 16.66
CA LYS A 128 38.90 1.05 17.75
C LYS A 128 40.22 1.53 17.17
#